data_AF-A0A8V5G3A1-F1
#
_entry.id   AF-A0A8V5G3A1-F1
#
_cell.length_a   1.000
_cell.length_b   1.000
_cell.length_c   1.000
_cell.angle_alpha   90.00
_cell.angle_beta   90.00
_cell.angle_gamma   90.00
#
_symmetry.space_group_name_H-M   'P 1'
#
loop_
_entity.id
_entity.type
_entity.pdbx_description
1 polymer ?
#
loop_
_entity_poly.entity_id
_entity_poly.type
_entity_poly.pdbx_seq_one_letter_code
_entity_poly.pdbx_strand_id
1 'polypeptide(L)'
;DDMMGGMLEVKKEDILKMDIPPPAFISKPEHIWTDEEKKIFRDYEKKVKKLNEEKENYRMSLEDELEKLEASIQETTQNFDETVHKLSEKKVKLEMVIYQEELKIVNLVYALMLDEELGTRENGLRNFLMKKEKEKVSCHLKCSNVESSFAREFADIPADLLEELLQLYRTPVKETVLDTANPYGKCLGSAEDNKGALTLLMKAMDELDSPEHMPDGLDLSIWESFCLARREKMENEELVKWKSKTLAEMQDFLQRRVDDSDVIDSDIEGIFQELTWLREEKKKLQLNLTIQFLLKQEQVELENTEIPEYSDAILISKSIIEELNRDIMAQGEEKIASMVEYKDFSKKIFQLEWEHRKMRMQIEDLQQKARDIVSLIISKDRQLVIRNQGFAATNRFFKSSTVISFKVKGLKCPHLVSHRNNIISAQGTKIEHSYRSLTEPCSLPFVDPVAE
;
A
#
# COMPACT_ATOMS: atom_id res chain seq x y z
N ASP A 1 25.58 7.15 88.51
CA ASP A 1 26.26 8.23 87.76
C ASP A 1 25.34 8.86 86.74
N ASP A 2 24.27 9.50 87.23
CA ASP A 2 23.31 10.24 86.40
C ASP A 2 22.96 11.55 87.11
N MET A 3 23.91 12.48 87.17
CA MET A 3 23.75 13.78 87.85
C MET A 3 24.45 14.93 87.12
N MET A 4 24.57 14.86 85.80
CA MET A 4 25.06 15.98 84.98
C MET A 4 24.24 16.10 83.69
N GLY A 5 22.92 16.27 83.84
CA GLY A 5 22.06 16.85 82.80
C GLY A 5 22.32 18.36 82.65
N GLY A 6 23.60 18.74 82.56
CA GLY A 6 23.99 20.11 82.26
C GLY A 6 23.62 20.40 80.82
N MET A 7 22.48 21.07 80.63
CA MET A 7 22.10 21.70 79.37
C MET A 7 23.08 22.85 79.12
N LEU A 8 24.30 22.52 78.66
CA LEU A 8 25.42 23.46 78.51
C LEU A 8 25.38 24.22 77.19
N GLU A 9 24.48 23.83 76.29
CA GLU A 9 24.22 24.54 75.05
C GLU A 9 22.76 24.96 75.07
N VAL A 10 22.51 26.25 75.27
CA VAL A 10 21.21 26.85 74.95
C VAL A 10 20.96 26.48 73.49
N LYS A 11 20.04 25.55 73.23
CA LYS A 11 19.71 25.19 71.85
C LYS A 11 19.16 26.45 71.21
N LYS A 12 19.56 26.75 69.98
CA LYS A 12 19.06 27.94 69.28
C LYS A 12 17.52 27.97 69.19
N GLU A 13 16.88 26.80 69.26
CA GLU A 13 15.43 26.60 69.39
C GLU A 13 14.81 27.21 70.67
N ASP A 14 15.57 27.30 71.77
CA ASP A 14 15.11 27.86 73.03
C ASP A 14 15.04 29.39 72.98
N ILE A 15 15.82 30.03 72.11
CA ILE A 15 15.81 31.49 71.88
C ILE A 15 14.43 31.94 71.39
N LEU A 16 13.75 31.14 70.55
CA LEU A 16 12.40 31.43 70.05
C LEU A 16 11.33 31.40 71.16
N LYS A 17 11.54 30.59 72.20
CA LYS A 17 10.61 30.39 73.33
C LYS A 17 10.86 31.34 74.50
N MET A 18 11.97 32.06 74.52
CA MET A 18 12.26 33.05 75.56
C MET A 18 11.39 34.29 75.37
N ASP A 19 10.68 34.72 76.41
CA ASP A 19 9.96 35.99 76.44
C ASP A 19 10.40 36.79 77.68
N ILE A 20 10.71 38.07 77.48
CA ILE A 20 11.10 38.96 78.59
C ILE A 20 9.81 39.55 79.19
N PRO A 21 9.49 39.30 80.47
CA PRO A 21 8.23 39.77 81.06
C PRO A 21 8.21 41.30 81.17
N PRO A 22 7.07 41.96 80.90
CA PRO A 22 6.96 43.40 80.97
C PRO A 22 7.13 43.90 82.41
N PRO A 23 7.87 45.00 82.63
CA PRO A 23 7.98 45.64 83.93
C PRO A 23 6.61 46.01 84.49
N ALA A 24 6.37 45.74 85.78
CA ALA A 24 5.06 45.85 86.44
C ALA A 24 4.41 47.26 86.37
N PHE A 25 5.20 48.31 86.14
CA PHE A 25 4.76 49.72 86.11
C PHE A 25 4.24 50.21 84.74
N ILE A 26 4.36 49.40 83.67
CA ILE A 26 3.80 49.70 82.33
C ILE A 26 2.28 49.89 82.34
N SER A 27 1.59 49.36 83.34
CA SER A 27 0.15 49.53 83.55
C SER A 27 -0.26 50.95 84.01
N LYS A 28 0.70 51.81 84.37
CA LYS A 28 0.47 53.20 84.81
C LYS A 28 0.85 54.22 83.70
N PRO A 29 0.19 55.39 83.59
CA PRO A 29 0.46 56.38 82.54
C PRO A 29 1.89 56.95 82.56
N GLU A 30 2.51 57.13 81.38
CA GLU A 30 3.92 57.56 81.18
C GLU A 30 4.31 58.86 81.89
N HIS A 31 3.35 59.77 82.14
CA HIS A 31 3.58 61.04 82.82
C HIS A 31 3.98 60.89 84.30
N ILE A 32 3.69 59.75 84.94
CA ILE A 32 3.91 59.51 86.38
C ILE A 32 5.23 58.77 86.64
N TRP A 33 5.96 58.38 85.59
CA TRP A 33 7.19 57.61 85.76
C TRP A 33 8.33 58.46 86.32
N THR A 34 8.96 57.95 87.36
CA THR A 34 10.23 58.47 87.89
C THR A 34 11.37 58.27 86.88
N ASP A 35 12.42 59.09 86.94
CA ASP A 35 13.54 59.02 85.98
C ASP A 35 14.28 57.67 86.02
N GLU A 36 14.22 56.96 87.15
CA GLU A 36 14.73 55.59 87.31
C GLU A 36 13.84 54.54 86.62
N GLU A 37 12.51 54.66 86.71
CA GLU A 37 11.55 53.80 86.00
C GLU A 37 11.65 53.98 84.48
N LYS A 38 11.86 55.23 84.01
CA LYS A 38 12.16 55.52 82.59
C LYS A 38 13.46 54.85 82.12
N LYS A 39 14.47 54.74 82.99
CA LYS A 39 15.73 54.05 82.67
C LYS A 39 15.54 52.53 82.59
N ILE A 40 14.80 51.95 83.52
CA ILE A 40 14.47 50.51 83.54
C ILE A 40 13.65 50.13 82.31
N PHE A 41 12.70 50.97 81.89
CA PHE A 41 11.92 50.74 80.67
C PHE A 41 12.80 50.80 79.41
N ARG A 42 13.70 51.79 79.29
CA ARG A 42 14.65 51.86 78.16
C ARG A 42 15.57 50.64 78.09
N ASP A 43 16.00 50.11 79.22
CA ASP A 43 16.84 48.90 79.26
C ASP A 43 16.04 47.63 78.95
N TYR A 44 14.77 47.57 79.37
CA TYR A 44 13.82 46.52 78.97
C TYR A 44 13.57 46.55 77.45
N GLU A 45 13.25 47.70 76.87
CA GLU A 45 13.05 47.85 75.42
C GLU A 45 14.29 47.42 74.62
N LYS A 46 15.50 47.79 75.09
CA LYS A 46 16.74 47.36 74.46
C LYS A 46 16.93 45.85 74.51
N LYS A 47 16.57 45.19 75.62
CA LYS A 47 16.67 43.72 75.75
C LYS A 47 15.62 43.02 74.89
N VAL A 48 14.40 43.52 74.83
CA VAL A 48 13.34 42.99 73.94
C VAL A 48 13.73 43.15 72.48
N LYS A 49 14.28 44.30 72.08
CA LYS A 49 14.79 44.51 70.71
C LYS A 49 15.90 43.53 70.36
N LYS A 50 16.92 43.37 71.22
CA LYS A 50 18.00 42.40 71.01
C LYS A 50 17.49 40.96 70.90
N LEU A 51 16.57 40.56 71.79
CA LEU A 51 15.98 39.23 71.76
C LEU A 51 15.19 38.99 70.47
N ASN A 52 14.41 39.98 70.01
CA ASN A 52 13.70 39.90 68.73
C ASN A 52 14.67 39.86 67.54
N GLU A 53 15.77 40.62 67.56
CA GLU A 53 16.83 40.55 66.55
C GLU A 53 17.50 39.17 66.51
N GLU A 54 17.75 38.53 67.67
CA GLU A 54 18.30 37.17 67.75
C GLU A 54 17.31 36.10 67.25
N LYS A 55 16.02 36.21 67.62
CA LYS A 55 14.94 35.35 67.11
C LYS A 55 14.82 35.45 65.59
N GLU A 56 14.87 36.67 65.05
CA GLU A 56 14.75 36.93 63.62
C GLU A 56 15.97 36.42 62.85
N ASN A 57 17.19 36.65 63.36
CA ASN A 57 18.41 36.10 62.77
C ASN A 57 18.39 34.57 62.74
N TYR A 58 17.85 33.92 63.79
CA TYR A 58 17.72 32.46 63.81
C TYR A 58 16.64 31.97 62.83
N ARG A 59 15.49 32.65 62.75
CA ARG A 59 14.44 32.37 61.75
C ARG A 59 15.01 32.44 60.33
N MET A 60 15.72 33.52 60.00
CA MET A 60 16.36 33.66 58.70
C MET A 60 17.37 32.53 58.42
N SER A 61 18.18 32.13 59.41
CA SER A 61 19.13 31.02 59.22
C SER A 61 18.44 29.67 58.94
N LEU A 62 17.27 29.42 59.54
CA LEU A 62 16.49 28.21 59.28
C LEU A 62 15.79 28.27 57.92
N GLU A 63 15.32 29.45 57.50
CA GLU A 63 14.75 29.67 56.17
C GLU A 63 15.82 29.46 55.09
N ASP A 64 17.03 29.97 55.28
CA ASP A 64 18.16 29.75 54.38
C ASP A 64 18.56 28.27 54.30
N GLU A 65 18.59 27.55 55.43
CA GLU A 65 18.89 26.11 55.47
C GLU A 65 17.80 25.29 54.76
N LEU A 66 16.53 25.66 54.96
CA LEU A 66 15.39 25.03 54.30
C LEU A 66 15.45 25.26 52.80
N GLU A 67 15.65 26.50 52.34
CA GLU A 67 15.76 26.83 50.91
C GLU A 67 16.93 26.08 50.26
N LYS A 68 18.07 25.99 50.96
CA LYS A 68 19.24 25.23 50.48
C LYS A 68 18.96 23.74 50.38
N LEU A 69 18.25 23.15 51.35
CA LEU A 69 17.86 21.74 51.32
C LEU A 69 16.85 21.47 50.21
N GLU A 70 15.84 22.32 50.03
CA GLU A 70 14.87 22.22 48.94
C GLU A 70 15.56 22.28 47.58
N ALA A 71 16.48 23.24 47.38
CA ALA A 71 17.26 23.34 46.16
C ALA A 71 18.12 22.07 45.91
N SER A 72 18.76 21.54 46.96
CA SER A 72 19.56 20.30 46.85
C SER A 72 18.69 19.08 46.52
N ILE A 73 17.49 18.97 47.08
CA ILE A 73 16.55 17.89 46.77
C ILE A 73 16.06 18.01 45.33
N GLN A 74 15.74 19.23 44.88
CA GLN A 74 15.31 19.47 43.51
C GLN A 74 16.40 19.10 42.50
N GLU A 75 17.64 19.54 42.74
CA GLU A 75 18.78 19.22 41.87
C GLU A 75 19.05 17.70 41.82
N THR A 76 19.04 17.03 42.98
CA THR A 76 19.26 15.57 43.03
C THR A 76 18.14 14.78 42.35
N THR A 77 16.88 15.22 42.49
CA THR A 77 15.73 14.61 41.81
C THR A 77 15.83 14.80 40.30
N GLN A 78 16.13 16.01 39.83
CA GLN A 78 16.32 16.27 38.39
C GLN A 78 17.47 15.44 37.80
N ASN A 79 18.60 15.38 38.50
CA ASN A 79 19.73 14.55 38.09
C ASN A 79 19.34 13.06 38.01
N PHE A 80 18.58 12.56 38.98
CA PHE A 80 18.08 11.19 38.96
C PHE A 80 17.15 10.95 37.76
N ASP A 81 16.15 11.79 37.57
CA ASP A 81 15.20 11.68 36.45
C ASP A 81 15.91 11.71 35.10
N GLU A 82 16.89 12.59 34.92
CA GLU A 82 17.73 12.63 33.72
C GLU A 82 18.50 11.32 33.51
N THR A 83 19.06 10.73 34.58
CA THR A 83 19.79 9.47 34.45
C THR A 83 18.85 8.31 34.08
N VAL A 84 17.66 8.25 34.68
CA VAL A 84 16.64 7.25 34.37
C VAL A 84 16.15 7.41 32.94
N HIS A 85 15.91 8.64 32.48
CA HIS A 85 15.53 8.93 31.10
C HIS A 85 16.62 8.50 30.11
N LYS A 86 17.88 8.86 30.36
CA LYS A 86 19.01 8.43 29.52
C LYS A 86 19.15 6.90 29.49
N LEU A 87 18.85 6.23 30.59
CA LEU A 87 18.90 4.77 30.68
C LEU A 87 17.72 4.10 29.97
N SER A 88 16.52 4.66 30.07
CA SER A 88 15.34 4.15 29.36
C SER A 88 15.48 4.31 27.84
N GLU A 89 16.00 5.44 27.36
CA GLU A 89 16.32 5.63 25.94
C GLU A 89 17.34 4.62 25.45
N LYS A 90 18.38 4.33 26.24
CA LYS A 90 19.39 3.31 25.91
C LYS A 90 18.76 1.92 25.87
N LYS A 91 17.90 1.59 26.84
CA LYS A 91 17.18 0.31 26.88
C LYS A 91 16.35 0.11 25.61
N VAL A 92 15.51 1.08 25.25
CA VAL A 92 14.66 0.99 24.05
C VAL A 92 15.50 0.85 22.77
N LYS A 93 16.60 1.61 22.65
CA LYS A 93 17.51 1.49 21.49
C LYS A 93 18.18 0.12 21.42
N LEU A 94 18.59 -0.44 22.54
CA LEU A 94 19.19 -1.78 22.60
C LEU A 94 18.17 -2.86 22.25
N GLU A 95 16.98 -2.82 22.85
CA GLU A 95 15.88 -3.75 22.55
C GLU A 95 15.51 -3.68 21.06
N MET A 96 15.40 -2.49 20.48
CA MET A 96 15.16 -2.32 19.04
C MET A 96 16.22 -3.03 18.18
N VAL A 97 17.51 -2.89 18.52
CA VAL A 97 18.60 -3.55 17.77
C VAL A 97 18.56 -5.06 17.98
N ILE A 98 18.29 -5.53 19.20
CA ILE A 98 18.13 -6.96 19.49
C ILE A 98 17.01 -7.55 18.63
N TYR A 99 15.83 -6.94 18.63
CA TYR A 99 14.71 -7.41 17.83
C TYR A 99 14.99 -7.37 16.32
N GLN A 100 15.76 -6.39 15.85
CA GLN A 100 16.21 -6.35 14.45
C GLN A 100 17.09 -7.56 14.11
N GLU A 101 18.08 -7.86 14.95
CA GLU A 101 18.97 -9.00 14.73
C GLU A 101 18.25 -10.34 14.89
N GLU A 102 17.34 -10.46 15.86
CA GLU A 102 16.48 -11.65 16.02
C GLU A 102 15.62 -11.87 14.78
N LEU A 103 15.00 -10.82 14.22
CA LEU A 103 14.22 -10.94 13.00
C LEU A 103 15.09 -11.35 11.80
N LYS A 104 16.32 -10.84 11.70
CA LYS A 104 17.27 -11.28 10.66
C LYS A 104 17.62 -12.76 10.81
N ILE A 105 17.87 -13.21 12.03
CA ILE A 105 18.15 -14.63 12.31
C ILE A 105 16.95 -15.48 11.89
N VAL A 106 15.73 -15.11 12.29
CA VAL A 106 14.50 -15.84 11.92
C VAL A 106 14.34 -15.90 10.40
N ASN A 107 14.52 -14.79 9.69
CA ASN A 107 14.43 -14.74 8.23
C ASN A 107 15.48 -15.61 7.55
N LEU A 108 16.73 -15.63 8.04
CA LEU A 108 17.79 -16.49 7.52
C LEU A 108 17.48 -17.96 7.77
N VAL A 109 17.01 -18.32 8.97
CA VAL A 109 16.60 -19.68 9.31
C VAL A 109 15.45 -20.13 8.41
N TYR A 110 14.46 -19.26 8.17
CA TYR A 110 13.37 -19.52 7.24
C TYR A 110 13.87 -19.76 5.80
N ALA A 111 14.77 -18.91 5.30
CA ALA A 111 15.36 -19.06 3.97
C ALA A 111 16.15 -20.38 3.84
N LEU A 112 16.89 -20.78 4.88
CA LEU A 112 17.60 -22.06 4.90
C LEU A 112 16.65 -23.26 4.90
N MET A 113 15.58 -23.22 5.69
CA MET A 113 14.55 -24.28 5.70
C MET A 113 13.88 -24.41 4.33
N LEU A 114 13.58 -23.30 3.66
CA LEU A 114 13.03 -23.32 2.31
C LEU A 114 14.04 -23.90 1.29
N ASP A 115 15.33 -23.55 1.37
CA ASP A 115 16.35 -24.12 0.46
C ASP A 115 16.49 -25.64 0.66
N GLU A 116 16.44 -26.11 1.90
CA GLU A 116 16.44 -27.54 2.23
C GLU A 116 15.19 -28.24 1.69
N GLU A 117 13.99 -27.68 1.87
CA GLU A 117 12.75 -28.23 1.33
C GLU A 117 12.80 -28.34 -0.20
N LEU A 118 13.22 -27.27 -0.89
CA LEU A 118 13.40 -27.28 -2.33
C LEU A 118 14.47 -28.29 -2.77
N GLY A 119 15.56 -28.43 -2.01
CA GLY A 119 16.59 -29.43 -2.26
C GLY A 119 16.10 -30.86 -2.11
N THR A 120 15.32 -31.17 -1.07
CA THR A 120 14.73 -32.50 -0.91
C THR A 120 13.73 -32.83 -2.02
N ARG A 121 12.91 -31.86 -2.42
CA ARG A 121 11.98 -32.00 -3.55
C ARG A 121 12.72 -32.22 -4.87
N GLU A 122 13.76 -31.44 -5.14
CA GLU A 122 14.58 -31.59 -6.35
C GLU A 122 15.24 -32.98 -6.40
N ASN A 123 15.80 -33.46 -5.28
CA ASN A 123 16.36 -34.80 -5.18
C ASN A 123 15.30 -35.89 -5.37
N GLY A 124 14.10 -35.71 -4.82
CA GLY A 124 12.97 -36.61 -5.04
C GLY A 124 12.61 -36.76 -6.52
N LEU A 125 12.51 -35.63 -7.24
CA LEU A 125 12.25 -35.63 -8.68
C LEU A 125 13.39 -36.23 -9.48
N ARG A 126 14.66 -35.97 -9.13
CA ARG A 126 15.81 -36.64 -9.77
C ARG A 126 15.77 -38.16 -9.59
N ASN A 127 15.40 -38.64 -8.41
CA ASN A 127 15.26 -40.07 -8.15
C ASN A 127 14.11 -40.68 -8.98
N PHE A 128 13.00 -39.96 -9.12
CA PHE A 128 11.86 -40.39 -9.93
C PHE A 128 12.22 -40.40 -11.42
N LEU A 129 12.94 -39.39 -11.92
CA LEU A 129 13.50 -39.34 -13.26
C LEU A 129 14.39 -40.56 -13.54
N MET A 130 15.37 -40.83 -12.68
CA MET A 130 16.26 -41.99 -12.79
C MET A 130 15.48 -43.31 -12.85
N LYS A 131 14.39 -43.43 -12.07
CA LYS A 131 13.52 -44.62 -12.11
C LYS A 131 12.80 -44.74 -13.46
N LYS A 132 12.24 -43.64 -13.98
CA LYS A 132 11.55 -43.60 -15.27
C LYS A 132 12.49 -43.85 -16.45
N GLU A 133 13.71 -43.30 -16.42
CA GLU A 133 14.75 -43.60 -17.42
C GLU A 133 15.13 -45.08 -17.43
N LYS A 134 15.23 -45.71 -16.25
CA LYS A 134 15.47 -47.16 -16.15
C LYS A 134 14.29 -47.98 -16.70
N GLU A 135 13.06 -47.55 -16.44
CA GLU A 135 11.85 -48.16 -17.01
C GLU A 135 11.84 -48.03 -18.54
N LYS A 136 12.21 -46.87 -19.08
CA LYS A 136 12.38 -46.62 -20.53
C LYS A 136 13.40 -47.57 -21.16
N VAL A 137 14.60 -47.68 -20.57
CA VAL A 137 15.65 -48.58 -21.07
C VAL A 137 15.20 -50.04 -21.02
N SER A 138 14.52 -50.46 -19.95
CA SER A 138 13.91 -51.79 -19.84
C SER A 138 12.84 -52.02 -20.92
N CYS A 139 12.03 -51.01 -21.23
CA CYS A 139 11.02 -51.12 -22.28
C CYS A 139 11.64 -51.21 -23.68
N HIS A 140 12.70 -50.44 -23.93
CA HIS A 140 13.44 -50.44 -25.19
C HIS A 140 14.17 -51.77 -25.43
N LEU A 141 14.83 -52.34 -24.42
CA LEU A 141 15.47 -53.67 -24.50
C LEU A 141 14.47 -54.77 -24.88
N LYS A 142 13.26 -54.72 -24.33
CA LYS A 142 12.19 -55.67 -24.66
C LYS A 142 11.70 -55.49 -26.10
N CYS A 143 11.64 -54.26 -26.62
CA CYS A 143 11.25 -53.98 -28.00
C CYS A 143 12.34 -54.44 -28.99
N SER A 144 13.60 -54.08 -28.73
CA SER A 144 14.74 -54.49 -29.57
C SER A 144 14.92 -56.01 -29.64
N ASN A 145 14.62 -56.74 -28.55
CA ASN A 145 14.64 -58.20 -28.59
C ASN A 145 13.63 -58.77 -29.59
N VAL A 146 12.42 -58.19 -29.69
CA VAL A 146 11.38 -58.61 -30.64
C VAL A 146 11.80 -58.30 -32.09
N GLU A 147 12.38 -57.13 -32.32
CA GLU A 147 12.91 -56.76 -33.65
C GLU A 147 14.13 -57.62 -34.04
N SER A 148 14.98 -58.00 -33.08
CA SER A 148 16.12 -58.88 -33.32
C SER A 148 15.71 -60.34 -33.59
N SER A 149 14.58 -60.80 -33.02
CA SER A 149 14.00 -62.09 -33.38
C SER A 149 13.42 -62.05 -34.79
N PHE A 150 12.75 -60.96 -35.18
CA PHE A 150 12.26 -60.78 -36.54
C PHE A 150 13.43 -60.76 -37.55
N ALA A 151 14.45 -59.93 -37.31
CA ALA A 151 15.63 -59.86 -38.19
C ALA A 151 16.38 -61.20 -38.33
N ARG A 152 16.30 -62.08 -37.31
CA ARG A 152 16.89 -63.42 -37.34
C ARG A 152 16.08 -64.42 -38.15
N GLU A 153 14.76 -64.29 -38.16
CA GLU A 153 13.87 -65.10 -39.00
C GLU A 153 13.99 -64.74 -40.49
N PHE A 154 14.41 -63.51 -40.80
CA PHE A 154 14.60 -63.01 -42.17
C PHE A 154 16.08 -62.78 -42.54
N ALA A 155 17.01 -63.48 -41.88
CA ALA A 155 18.45 -63.31 -42.07
C ALA A 155 18.96 -63.65 -43.49
N ASP A 156 18.15 -64.36 -44.28
CA ASP A 156 18.46 -64.76 -45.65
C ASP A 156 18.15 -63.66 -46.70
N ILE A 157 17.55 -62.54 -46.28
CA ILE A 157 17.12 -61.43 -47.14
C ILE A 157 18.18 -60.31 -47.18
N PRO A 158 18.48 -59.70 -48.34
CA PRO A 158 19.37 -58.54 -48.44
C PRO A 158 18.95 -57.38 -47.52
N ALA A 159 19.93 -56.71 -46.89
CA ALA A 159 19.70 -55.70 -45.85
C ALA A 159 18.76 -54.55 -46.26
N ASP A 160 18.82 -54.12 -47.52
CA ASP A 160 17.99 -53.01 -48.03
C ASP A 160 16.48 -53.37 -48.06
N LEU A 161 16.13 -54.63 -48.33
CA LEU A 161 14.75 -55.12 -48.32
C LEU A 161 14.26 -55.45 -46.90
N LEU A 162 15.17 -55.81 -46.00
CA LEU A 162 14.86 -56.04 -44.60
C LEU A 162 14.42 -54.74 -43.90
N GLU A 163 15.01 -53.61 -44.25
CA GLU A 163 14.65 -52.29 -43.70
C GLU A 163 13.26 -51.83 -44.19
N GLU A 164 12.93 -52.09 -45.46
CA GLU A 164 11.59 -51.84 -46.03
C GLU A 164 10.52 -52.74 -45.39
N LEU A 165 10.83 -54.03 -45.16
CA LEU A 165 9.96 -54.96 -44.43
C LEU A 165 9.77 -54.58 -42.96
N LEU A 166 10.80 -54.07 -42.29
CA LEU A 166 10.69 -53.53 -40.93
C LEU A 166 9.84 -52.26 -40.87
N GLN A 167 9.93 -51.38 -41.88
CA GLN A 167 9.02 -50.24 -41.99
C GLN A 167 7.57 -50.68 -42.20
N LEU A 168 7.31 -51.66 -43.06
CA LEU A 168 5.97 -52.22 -43.25
C LEU A 168 5.44 -52.90 -41.97
N TYR A 169 6.30 -53.63 -41.25
CA TYR A 169 5.96 -54.25 -39.96
C TYR A 169 5.60 -53.20 -38.88
N ARG A 170 6.26 -52.04 -38.91
CA ARG A 170 5.96 -50.90 -38.02
C ARG A 170 4.74 -50.08 -38.44
N THR A 171 4.28 -50.20 -39.68
CA THR A 171 3.18 -49.36 -40.20
C THR A 171 1.81 -49.97 -39.84
N PRO A 172 0.98 -49.33 -38.99
CA PRO A 172 -0.30 -49.90 -38.54
C PRO A 172 -1.28 -50.10 -39.70
N VAL A 173 -1.72 -51.35 -39.91
CA VAL A 173 -2.88 -51.64 -40.77
C VAL A 173 -4.14 -51.28 -39.97
N LYS A 174 -4.83 -50.21 -40.38
CA LYS A 174 -6.10 -49.81 -39.76
C LYS A 174 -7.21 -50.75 -40.20
N GLU A 175 -7.37 -51.87 -39.50
CA GLU A 175 -8.57 -52.70 -39.59
C GLU A 175 -9.41 -52.52 -38.33
N THR A 176 -10.64 -52.03 -38.53
CA THR A 176 -11.67 -51.92 -37.49
C THR A 176 -12.05 -53.31 -36.99
N VAL A 177 -11.72 -53.64 -35.75
CA VAL A 177 -12.23 -54.84 -35.06
C VAL A 177 -12.98 -54.42 -33.80
N LEU A 178 -14.18 -54.99 -33.66
CA LEU A 178 -15.07 -54.88 -32.50
C LEU A 178 -14.42 -55.49 -31.25
N ASP A 179 -14.54 -54.76 -30.14
CA ASP A 179 -14.16 -55.16 -28.79
C ASP A 179 -14.58 -56.59 -28.43
N THR A 180 -13.64 -57.41 -27.95
CA THR A 180 -13.88 -58.31 -26.80
C THR A 180 -12.57 -58.69 -26.09
N ALA A 181 -12.36 -58.06 -24.93
CA ALA A 181 -11.77 -58.51 -23.67
C ALA A 181 -10.42 -59.30 -23.55
N ASN A 182 -9.56 -58.69 -22.72
CA ASN A 182 -8.54 -59.23 -21.80
C ASN A 182 -7.12 -59.60 -22.33
N PRO A 183 -6.12 -58.71 -22.16
CA PRO A 183 -4.75 -58.86 -22.67
C PRO A 183 -3.77 -59.56 -21.72
N TYR A 184 -4.22 -60.07 -20.56
CA TYR A 184 -3.41 -60.92 -19.65
C TYR A 184 -3.92 -62.36 -19.55
N GLY A 185 -4.92 -62.73 -20.36
CA GLY A 185 -5.26 -64.13 -20.56
C GLY A 185 -4.09 -64.82 -21.24
N LYS A 186 -3.53 -65.84 -20.59
CA LYS A 186 -2.64 -66.84 -21.16
C LYS A 186 -2.96 -67.02 -22.65
N CYS A 187 -2.05 -66.59 -23.52
CA CYS A 187 -2.08 -66.89 -24.94
C CYS A 187 -2.19 -68.41 -25.08
N LEU A 188 -3.40 -68.89 -25.32
CA LEU A 188 -3.81 -70.26 -25.60
C LEU A 188 -5.24 -70.16 -26.12
N GLY A 189 -5.43 -69.39 -27.20
CA GLY A 189 -6.37 -69.86 -28.24
C GLY A 189 -5.74 -71.14 -28.73
N SER A 190 -6.26 -72.28 -28.24
CA SER A 190 -5.52 -73.53 -28.21
C SER A 190 -5.12 -73.91 -29.63
N ALA A 191 -3.90 -74.39 -29.82
CA ALA A 191 -3.54 -75.12 -31.04
C ALA A 191 -4.56 -76.26 -31.32
N GLU A 192 -5.34 -76.68 -30.31
CA GLU A 192 -6.45 -77.63 -30.41
C GLU A 192 -7.71 -77.06 -31.08
N ASP A 193 -8.05 -75.78 -30.88
CA ASP A 193 -9.23 -75.15 -31.51
C ASP A 193 -9.02 -74.98 -33.03
N ASN A 194 -7.79 -74.59 -33.42
CA ASN A 194 -7.40 -74.52 -34.83
C ASN A 194 -7.27 -75.91 -35.46
N LYS A 195 -6.76 -76.92 -34.73
CA LYS A 195 -6.76 -78.32 -35.20
C LYS A 195 -8.18 -78.84 -35.41
N GLY A 196 -9.12 -78.47 -34.53
CA GLY A 196 -10.53 -78.83 -34.65
C GLY A 196 -11.19 -78.23 -35.90
N ALA A 197 -10.99 -76.93 -36.14
CA ALA A 197 -11.49 -76.24 -37.34
C ALA A 197 -10.88 -76.80 -38.64
N LEU A 198 -9.57 -77.09 -38.63
CA LEU A 198 -8.85 -77.67 -39.76
C LEU A 198 -9.32 -79.10 -40.05
N THR A 199 -9.63 -79.89 -39.02
CA THR A 199 -10.21 -81.24 -39.17
C THR A 199 -11.62 -81.21 -39.79
N LEU A 200 -12.45 -80.23 -39.40
CA LEU A 200 -13.78 -80.05 -39.99
C LEU A 200 -13.70 -79.59 -41.45
N LEU A 201 -12.76 -78.71 -41.77
CA LEU A 201 -12.50 -78.23 -43.13
C LEU A 201 -12.00 -79.36 -44.05
N MET A 202 -11.10 -80.22 -43.57
CA MET A 202 -10.62 -81.39 -44.32
C MET A 202 -11.76 -82.38 -44.62
N LYS A 203 -12.68 -82.61 -43.68
CA LYS A 203 -13.87 -83.46 -43.91
C LYS A 203 -14.82 -82.89 -44.97
N ALA A 204 -15.07 -81.58 -44.94
CA ALA A 204 -15.88 -80.91 -45.97
C ALA A 204 -15.22 -80.99 -47.36
N MET A 205 -13.89 -81.04 -47.43
CA MET A 205 -13.17 -81.23 -48.70
C MET A 205 -13.30 -82.65 -49.24
N ASP A 206 -13.28 -83.66 -48.36
CA ASP A 206 -13.49 -85.05 -48.75
C ASP A 206 -14.89 -85.28 -49.34
N GLU A 207 -15.91 -84.58 -48.84
CA GLU A 207 -17.27 -84.59 -49.41
C GLU A 207 -17.32 -83.94 -50.81
N LEU A 208 -16.61 -82.82 -50.99
CA LEU A 208 -16.56 -82.08 -52.26
C LEU A 208 -15.71 -82.74 -53.34
N ASP A 209 -14.71 -83.54 -52.96
CA ASP A 209 -13.86 -84.31 -53.89
C ASP A 209 -14.47 -85.67 -54.29
N SER A 210 -15.66 -86.01 -53.77
CA SER A 210 -16.40 -87.22 -54.16
C SER A 210 -16.61 -87.28 -55.68
N PRO A 211 -16.42 -88.45 -56.33
CA PRO A 211 -16.58 -88.63 -57.77
C PRO A 211 -18.01 -88.35 -58.27
N GLU A 212 -18.99 -88.25 -57.37
CA GLU A 212 -20.37 -87.85 -57.67
C GLU A 212 -20.48 -86.40 -58.15
N HIS A 213 -19.51 -85.54 -57.84
CA HIS A 213 -19.47 -84.13 -58.25
C HIS A 213 -18.66 -83.90 -59.54
N MET A 214 -18.18 -84.97 -60.18
CA MET A 214 -17.36 -84.92 -61.40
C MET A 214 -18.25 -84.63 -62.63
N PRO A 215 -17.91 -83.65 -63.48
CA PRO A 215 -18.69 -83.36 -64.69
C PRO A 215 -18.59 -84.48 -65.74
N ASP A 216 -19.73 -84.77 -66.40
CA ASP A 216 -19.82 -85.82 -67.42
C ASP A 216 -18.88 -85.54 -68.61
N GLY A 217 -17.88 -86.43 -68.81
CA GLY A 217 -16.94 -86.40 -69.94
C GLY A 217 -15.48 -86.05 -69.61
N LEU A 218 -15.15 -85.79 -68.34
CA LEU A 218 -13.77 -85.61 -67.89
C LEU A 218 -13.05 -86.94 -67.62
N ASP A 219 -11.72 -86.97 -67.81
CA ASP A 219 -10.88 -88.11 -67.42
C ASP A 219 -10.58 -88.08 -65.92
N LEU A 220 -10.51 -89.27 -65.29
CA LEU A 220 -10.32 -89.44 -63.86
C LEU A 220 -9.00 -88.81 -63.38
N SER A 221 -7.95 -88.89 -64.22
CA SER A 221 -6.62 -88.33 -63.90
C SER A 221 -6.61 -86.79 -63.81
N ILE A 222 -7.45 -86.13 -64.61
CA ILE A 222 -7.58 -84.68 -64.63
C ILE A 222 -8.40 -84.20 -63.42
N TRP A 223 -9.43 -84.97 -63.03
CA TRP A 223 -10.20 -84.71 -61.82
C TRP A 223 -9.35 -84.85 -60.55
N GLU A 224 -8.55 -85.91 -60.43
CA GLU A 224 -7.61 -86.08 -59.31
C GLU A 224 -6.60 -84.92 -59.22
N SER A 225 -6.07 -84.48 -60.37
CA SER A 225 -5.16 -83.31 -60.42
C SER A 225 -5.85 -82.01 -60.00
N PHE A 226 -7.13 -81.82 -60.36
CA PHE A 226 -7.93 -80.67 -59.94
C PHE A 226 -8.24 -80.71 -58.44
N CYS A 227 -8.62 -81.86 -57.89
CA CYS A 227 -8.83 -82.05 -56.46
C CYS A 227 -7.57 -81.72 -55.65
N LEU A 228 -6.39 -82.17 -56.12
CA LEU A 228 -5.10 -81.83 -55.52
C LEU A 228 -4.81 -80.33 -55.55
N ALA A 229 -4.95 -79.69 -56.71
CA ALA A 229 -4.74 -78.24 -56.84
C ALA A 229 -5.73 -77.43 -55.98
N ARG A 230 -6.97 -77.90 -55.83
CA ARG A 230 -7.98 -77.29 -54.96
C ARG A 230 -7.61 -77.38 -53.49
N ARG A 231 -7.13 -78.54 -53.02
CA ARG A 231 -6.65 -78.72 -51.64
C ARG A 231 -5.43 -77.86 -51.37
N GLU A 232 -4.44 -77.85 -52.27
CA GLU A 232 -3.25 -77.01 -52.14
C GLU A 232 -3.61 -75.52 -52.07
N LYS A 233 -4.56 -75.06 -52.91
CA LYS A 233 -5.07 -73.68 -52.84
C LYS A 233 -5.70 -73.39 -51.47
N MET A 234 -6.55 -74.28 -50.97
CA MET A 234 -7.23 -74.09 -49.69
C MET A 234 -6.23 -74.09 -48.51
N GLU A 235 -5.27 -75.01 -48.50
CA GLU A 235 -4.21 -75.06 -47.48
C GLU A 235 -3.39 -73.76 -47.47
N ASN A 236 -3.07 -73.23 -48.65
CA ASN A 236 -2.40 -71.94 -48.78
C ASN A 236 -3.28 -70.77 -48.30
N GLU A 237 -4.57 -70.76 -48.60
CA GLU A 237 -5.51 -69.73 -48.13
C GLU A 237 -5.65 -69.75 -46.59
N GLU A 238 -5.76 -70.92 -45.97
CA GLU A 238 -5.81 -71.06 -44.51
C GLU A 238 -4.47 -70.69 -43.85
N LEU A 239 -3.35 -71.06 -44.46
CA LEU A 239 -2.03 -70.64 -44.01
C LEU A 239 -1.89 -69.12 -44.05
N VAL A 240 -2.33 -68.46 -45.12
CA VAL A 240 -2.35 -67.00 -45.25
C VAL A 240 -3.25 -66.37 -44.19
N LYS A 241 -4.45 -66.92 -43.94
CA LYS A 241 -5.34 -66.43 -42.87
C LYS A 241 -4.69 -66.57 -41.50
N TRP A 242 -4.05 -67.69 -41.21
CA TRP A 242 -3.37 -67.91 -39.94
C TRP A 242 -2.21 -66.94 -39.75
N LYS A 243 -1.34 -66.79 -40.76
CA LYS A 243 -0.23 -65.84 -40.75
C LYS A 243 -0.72 -64.39 -40.62
N SER A 244 -1.81 -64.03 -41.29
CA SER A 244 -2.45 -62.71 -41.17
C SER A 244 -2.94 -62.45 -39.74
N LYS A 245 -3.61 -63.44 -39.12
CA LYS A 245 -4.06 -63.34 -37.72
C LYS A 245 -2.89 -63.20 -36.75
N THR A 246 -1.84 -64.02 -36.91
CA THR A 246 -0.64 -63.92 -36.06
C THR A 246 0.07 -62.58 -36.24
N LEU A 247 0.15 -62.05 -37.47
CA LEU A 247 0.71 -60.72 -37.75
C LEU A 247 -0.09 -59.62 -37.05
N ALA A 248 -1.43 -59.67 -37.12
CA ALA A 248 -2.29 -58.72 -36.43
C ALA A 248 -2.07 -58.75 -34.91
N GLU A 249 -1.98 -59.94 -34.30
CA GLU A 249 -1.69 -60.09 -32.86
C GLU A 249 -0.31 -59.51 -32.48
N MET A 250 0.71 -59.73 -33.31
CA MET A 250 2.05 -59.17 -33.11
C MET A 250 2.07 -57.65 -33.29
N GLN A 251 1.29 -57.13 -34.24
CA GLN A 251 1.18 -55.69 -34.50
C GLN A 251 0.47 -54.96 -33.36
N ASP A 252 -0.63 -55.53 -32.83
CA ASP A 252 -1.31 -55.02 -31.64
C ASP A 252 -0.38 -55.00 -30.41
N PHE A 253 0.44 -56.04 -30.27
CA PHE A 253 1.43 -56.11 -29.19
C PHE A 253 2.48 -55.00 -29.34
N LEU A 254 3.04 -54.81 -30.53
CA LEU A 254 3.98 -53.72 -30.78
C LEU A 254 3.38 -52.35 -30.50
N GLN A 255 2.15 -52.09 -30.98
CA GLN A 255 1.48 -50.81 -30.77
C GLN A 255 1.36 -50.49 -29.27
N ARG A 256 0.92 -51.45 -28.45
CA ARG A 256 0.85 -51.25 -26.99
C ARG A 256 2.22 -50.92 -26.37
N ARG A 257 3.30 -51.52 -26.87
CA ARG A 257 4.67 -51.25 -26.37
C ARG A 257 5.17 -49.87 -26.78
N VAL A 258 4.77 -49.39 -27.96
CA VAL A 258 5.03 -48.02 -28.41
C VAL A 258 4.25 -47.04 -27.53
N ASP A 259 2.96 -47.27 -27.33
CA ASP A 259 2.11 -46.43 -26.48
C ASP A 259 2.65 -46.36 -25.04
N ASP A 260 3.07 -47.49 -24.46
CA ASP A 260 3.72 -47.55 -23.14
C ASP A 260 5.01 -46.70 -23.09
N SER A 261 5.79 -46.68 -24.19
CA SER A 261 7.03 -45.88 -24.28
C SER A 261 6.72 -44.39 -24.38
N ASP A 262 5.70 -44.01 -25.14
CA ASP A 262 5.28 -42.62 -25.31
C ASP A 262 4.74 -42.05 -23.98
N VAL A 263 4.03 -42.86 -23.19
CA VAL A 263 3.60 -42.48 -21.84
C VAL A 263 4.81 -42.23 -20.93
N ILE A 264 5.82 -43.11 -20.95
CA ILE A 264 7.04 -42.91 -20.15
C ILE A 264 7.79 -41.65 -20.60
N ASP A 265 7.82 -41.35 -21.90
CA ASP A 265 8.49 -40.16 -22.43
C ASP A 265 7.77 -38.87 -22.05
N SER A 266 6.44 -38.87 -22.08
CA SER A 266 5.62 -37.78 -21.56
C SER A 266 5.83 -37.54 -20.06
N ASP A 267 5.90 -38.62 -19.26
CA ASP A 267 6.21 -38.54 -17.83
C ASP A 267 7.59 -37.92 -17.59
N ILE A 268 8.61 -38.37 -18.34
CA ILE A 268 9.98 -37.85 -18.26
C ILE A 268 10.02 -36.35 -18.58
N GLU A 269 9.36 -35.93 -19.66
CA GLU A 269 9.27 -34.53 -20.06
C GLU A 269 8.58 -33.68 -18.98
N GLY A 270 7.48 -34.17 -18.39
CA GLY A 270 6.80 -33.51 -17.27
C GLY A 270 7.73 -33.30 -16.06
N ILE A 271 8.50 -34.32 -15.68
CA ILE A 271 9.48 -34.24 -14.59
C ILE A 271 10.58 -33.22 -14.92
N PHE A 272 11.04 -33.16 -16.16
CA PHE A 272 12.05 -32.19 -16.58
C PHE A 272 11.54 -30.74 -16.50
N GLN A 273 10.30 -30.50 -16.88
CA GLN A 273 9.67 -29.18 -16.77
C GLN A 273 9.55 -28.76 -15.29
N GLU A 274 9.09 -29.67 -14.42
CA GLU A 274 9.03 -29.40 -12.97
C GLU A 274 10.42 -29.15 -12.36
N LEU A 275 11.43 -29.93 -12.73
CA LEU A 275 12.81 -29.71 -12.28
C LEU A 275 13.36 -28.36 -12.74
N THR A 276 13.04 -27.96 -13.97
CA THR A 276 13.47 -26.66 -14.51
C THR A 276 12.79 -25.51 -13.76
N TRP A 277 11.49 -25.63 -13.50
CA TRP A 277 10.74 -24.66 -12.70
C TRP A 277 11.30 -24.54 -11.27
N LEU A 278 11.54 -25.66 -10.59
CA LEU A 278 12.12 -25.66 -9.23
C LEU A 278 13.52 -25.03 -9.20
N ARG A 279 14.34 -25.26 -10.22
CA ARG A 279 15.68 -24.64 -10.31
C ARG A 279 15.58 -23.12 -10.46
N GLU A 280 14.65 -22.64 -11.27
CA GLU A 280 14.43 -21.21 -11.43
C GLU A 280 13.92 -20.58 -10.12
N GLU A 281 13.00 -21.26 -9.43
CA GLU A 281 12.48 -20.76 -8.15
C GLU A 281 13.55 -20.75 -7.05
N LYS A 282 14.37 -21.80 -6.97
CA LYS A 282 15.54 -21.86 -6.10
C LYS A 282 16.51 -20.71 -6.40
N LYS A 283 16.78 -20.43 -7.67
CA LYS A 283 17.65 -19.33 -8.08
C LYS A 283 17.07 -17.98 -7.68
N LYS A 284 15.76 -17.75 -7.84
CA LYS A 284 15.11 -16.51 -7.38
C LYS A 284 15.29 -16.34 -5.88
N LEU A 285 15.03 -17.36 -5.08
CA LEU A 285 15.19 -17.31 -3.62
C LEU A 285 16.64 -17.01 -3.22
N GLN A 286 17.62 -17.59 -3.91
CA GLN A 286 19.04 -17.35 -3.62
C GLN A 286 19.50 -15.93 -4.00
N LEU A 287 18.91 -15.33 -5.04
CA LEU A 287 19.26 -13.99 -5.49
C LEU A 287 18.43 -12.89 -4.78
N ASN A 288 17.21 -13.20 -4.37
CA ASN A 288 16.30 -12.28 -3.70
C ASN A 288 16.62 -12.23 -2.21
N LEU A 289 17.50 -11.30 -1.84
CA LEU A 289 17.84 -11.05 -0.45
C LEU A 289 16.76 -10.22 0.23
N THR A 290 16.26 -10.70 1.36
CA THR A 290 15.41 -9.90 2.23
C THR A 290 16.24 -8.81 2.91
N ILE A 291 15.87 -7.55 2.66
CA ILE A 291 16.50 -6.38 3.28
C ILE A 291 15.52 -5.76 4.26
N GLN A 292 15.97 -5.53 5.48
CA GLN A 292 15.18 -4.86 6.51
C GLN A 292 15.44 -3.35 6.46
N PHE A 293 14.36 -2.56 6.41
CA PHE A 293 14.42 -1.10 6.52
C PHE A 293 13.84 -0.66 7.86
N LEU A 294 14.50 0.31 8.50
CA LEU A 294 13.99 0.99 9.67
C LEU A 294 13.36 2.32 9.23
N LEU A 295 12.03 2.36 9.24
CA LEU A 295 11.25 3.55 8.90
C LEU A 295 10.57 4.08 10.17
N LYS A 296 10.44 5.40 10.26
CA LYS A 296 9.60 6.02 11.31
C LYS A 296 8.13 5.85 10.94
N GLN A 297 7.25 5.82 11.94
CA GLN A 297 5.80 5.66 11.74
C GLN A 297 5.23 6.69 10.73
N GLU A 298 5.72 7.92 10.74
CA GLU A 298 5.30 8.99 9.81
C GLU A 298 5.74 8.77 8.36
N GLN A 299 6.62 7.80 8.09
CA GLN A 299 7.09 7.45 6.74
C GLN A 299 6.31 6.28 6.14
N VAL A 300 5.37 5.72 6.89
CA VAL A 300 4.53 4.60 6.47
C VAL A 300 3.09 5.08 6.42
N GLU A 301 2.55 5.21 5.21
CA GLU A 301 1.18 5.70 4.96
C GLU A 301 0.17 4.54 4.86
N LEU A 302 0.29 3.52 5.73
CA LEU A 302 -0.62 2.38 5.77
C LEU A 302 -1.57 2.47 6.96
N GLU A 303 -2.77 1.92 6.80
CA GLU A 303 -3.72 1.80 7.89
C GLU A 303 -3.15 0.90 8.98
N ASN A 304 -3.21 1.37 10.23
CA ASN A 304 -2.62 0.68 11.37
C ASN A 304 -3.58 -0.42 11.85
N THR A 305 -3.43 -1.63 11.32
CA THR A 305 -3.95 -2.86 11.94
C THR A 305 -3.02 -3.29 13.10
N GLU A 306 -3.54 -4.04 14.09
CA GLU A 306 -2.74 -4.56 15.22
C GLU A 306 -1.52 -5.38 14.75
N ILE A 307 -1.66 -6.02 13.58
CA ILE A 307 -0.57 -6.63 12.81
C ILE A 307 -0.52 -5.89 11.48
N PRO A 308 0.49 -5.04 11.23
CA PRO A 308 0.60 -4.31 9.99
C PRO A 308 0.80 -5.28 8.81
N GLU A 309 -0.10 -5.24 7.83
CA GLU A 309 0.03 -6.01 6.60
C GLU A 309 0.71 -5.14 5.52
N TYR A 310 1.85 -5.60 5.01
CA TYR A 310 2.67 -4.87 4.04
C TYR A 310 2.60 -5.47 2.62
N SER A 311 1.64 -6.37 2.37
CA SER A 311 1.49 -7.07 1.08
C SER A 311 1.33 -6.10 -0.10
N ASP A 312 0.57 -5.02 0.12
CA ASP A 312 0.30 -3.98 -0.88
C ASP A 312 1.24 -2.76 -0.76
N ALA A 313 2.29 -2.87 0.06
CA ALA A 313 3.19 -1.75 0.31
C ALA A 313 4.17 -1.54 -0.85
N ILE A 314 4.32 -0.28 -1.28
CA ILE A 314 5.25 0.12 -2.35
C ILE A 314 6.30 1.06 -1.76
N LEU A 315 7.58 0.76 -2.00
CA LEU A 315 8.67 1.64 -1.60
C LEU A 315 8.85 2.77 -2.62
N ILE A 316 8.56 4.00 -2.20
CA ILE A 316 8.70 5.19 -3.03
C ILE A 316 9.94 5.99 -2.57
N SER A 317 10.77 6.41 -3.52
CA SER A 317 11.89 7.30 -3.22
C SER A 317 11.39 8.66 -2.75
N LYS A 318 11.94 9.14 -1.63
CA LYS A 318 11.66 10.48 -1.08
C LYS A 318 11.87 11.60 -2.11
N SER A 319 12.81 11.42 -3.04
CA SER A 319 13.09 12.42 -4.09
C SER A 319 11.88 12.74 -4.95
N ILE A 320 11.05 11.74 -5.25
CA ILE A 320 9.85 11.89 -6.08
C ILE A 320 8.80 12.71 -5.32
N ILE A 321 8.63 12.45 -4.02
CA ILE A 321 7.71 13.18 -3.14
C ILE A 321 8.16 14.63 -2.97
N GLU A 322 9.47 14.85 -2.76
CA GLU A 322 10.03 16.20 -2.65
C GLU A 322 9.92 17.00 -3.95
N GLU A 323 10.07 16.35 -5.10
CA GLU A 323 9.87 16.97 -6.41
C GLU A 323 8.41 17.37 -6.61
N LEU A 324 7.47 16.45 -6.36
CA LEU A 324 6.05 16.73 -6.45
C LEU A 324 5.63 17.87 -5.51
N ASN A 325 6.15 17.89 -4.27
CA ASN A 325 5.87 18.96 -3.33
C ASN A 325 6.40 20.32 -3.79
N ARG A 326 7.58 20.35 -4.44
CA ARG A 326 8.09 21.59 -5.06
C ARG A 326 7.18 22.07 -6.18
N ASP A 327 6.71 21.16 -7.03
CA ASP A 327 5.82 21.50 -8.14
C ASP A 327 4.46 22.01 -7.64
N ILE A 328 3.90 21.37 -6.62
CA ILE A 328 2.66 21.80 -5.96
C ILE A 328 2.82 23.21 -5.38
N MET A 329 3.95 23.48 -4.71
CA MET A 329 4.24 24.81 -4.15
C MET A 329 4.37 25.86 -5.25
N ALA A 330 5.09 25.56 -6.34
CA ALA A 330 5.23 26.47 -7.47
C ALA A 330 3.88 26.81 -8.13
N GLN A 331 3.03 25.80 -8.35
CA GLN A 331 1.67 26.01 -8.86
C GLN A 331 0.79 26.80 -7.87
N GLY A 332 0.96 26.57 -6.56
CA GLY A 332 0.30 27.33 -5.52
C GLY A 332 0.68 28.81 -5.56
N GLU A 333 1.97 29.11 -5.71
CA GLU A 333 2.49 30.48 -5.85
C GLU A 333 1.96 31.16 -7.12
N GLU A 334 1.95 30.47 -8.25
CA GLU A 334 1.39 30.98 -9.51
C GLU A 334 -0.11 31.29 -9.38
N LYS A 335 -0.86 30.41 -8.72
CA LYS A 335 -2.28 30.65 -8.42
C LYS A 335 -2.47 31.87 -7.53
N ILE A 336 -1.65 32.04 -6.50
CA ILE A 336 -1.71 33.20 -5.60
C ILE A 336 -1.34 34.48 -6.37
N ALA A 337 -0.30 34.46 -7.19
CA ALA A 337 0.08 35.59 -8.04
C ALA A 337 -1.07 36.01 -8.95
N SER A 338 -1.69 35.05 -9.64
CA SER A 338 -2.88 35.27 -10.49
C SER A 338 -4.05 35.86 -9.69
N MET A 339 -4.30 35.37 -8.47
CA MET A 339 -5.35 35.91 -7.60
C MET A 339 -5.06 37.36 -7.16
N VAL A 340 -3.80 37.69 -6.88
CA VAL A 340 -3.38 39.05 -6.51
C VAL A 340 -3.52 40.00 -7.71
N GLU A 341 -3.10 39.58 -8.89
CA GLU A 341 -3.26 40.35 -10.12
C GLU A 341 -4.74 40.64 -10.41
N TYR A 342 -5.60 39.63 -10.28
CA TYR A 342 -7.05 39.81 -10.45
C TYR A 342 -7.61 40.81 -9.43
N LYS A 343 -7.25 40.66 -8.15
CA LYS A 343 -7.67 41.59 -7.09
C LYS A 343 -7.27 43.03 -7.40
N ASP A 344 -6.04 43.26 -7.87
CA ASP A 344 -5.55 44.59 -8.18
C ASP A 344 -6.16 45.15 -9.47
N PHE A 345 -6.45 44.29 -10.45
CA PHE A 345 -7.23 44.65 -11.63
C PHE A 345 -8.65 45.11 -11.26
N SER A 346 -9.36 44.35 -10.40
CA SER A 346 -10.68 44.76 -9.92
C SER A 346 -10.64 46.09 -9.17
N LYS A 347 -9.65 46.32 -8.30
CA LYS A 347 -9.48 47.63 -7.63
C LYS A 347 -9.32 48.78 -8.63
N LYS A 348 -8.52 48.60 -9.68
CA LYS A 348 -8.36 49.59 -10.75
C LYS A 348 -9.67 49.87 -11.47
N ILE A 349 -10.46 48.84 -11.79
CA ILE A 349 -11.79 49.00 -12.38
C ILE A 349 -12.70 49.84 -11.46
N PHE A 350 -12.78 49.49 -10.17
CA PHE A 350 -13.61 50.24 -9.22
C PHE A 350 -13.17 51.71 -9.08
N GLN A 351 -11.86 51.97 -9.10
CA GLN A 351 -11.34 53.33 -9.08
C GLN A 351 -11.75 54.12 -10.33
N LEU A 352 -11.62 53.52 -11.51
CA LEU A 352 -12.04 54.12 -12.78
C LEU A 352 -13.55 54.38 -12.82
N GLU A 353 -14.37 53.43 -12.35
CA GLU A 353 -15.83 53.61 -12.25
C GLU A 353 -16.20 54.77 -11.34
N TRP A 354 -15.50 54.90 -10.20
CA TRP A 354 -15.70 56.01 -9.27
C TRP A 354 -15.33 57.35 -9.91
N GLU A 355 -14.20 57.43 -10.60
CA GLU A 355 -13.77 58.63 -11.33
C GLU A 355 -14.77 59.00 -12.43
N HIS A 356 -15.22 58.02 -13.22
CA HIS A 356 -16.25 58.22 -14.23
C HIS A 356 -17.57 58.74 -13.62
N ARG A 357 -17.98 58.20 -12.48
CA ARG A 357 -19.18 58.69 -11.76
C ARG A 357 -19.01 60.11 -11.23
N LYS A 358 -17.82 60.45 -10.71
CA LYS A 358 -17.48 61.81 -10.28
C LYS A 358 -17.56 62.80 -11.45
N MET A 359 -16.95 62.47 -12.58
CA MET A 359 -16.97 63.32 -13.77
C MET A 359 -18.40 63.52 -14.29
N ARG A 360 -19.24 62.47 -14.31
CA ARG A 360 -20.67 62.60 -14.66
C ARG A 360 -21.41 63.56 -13.74
N MET A 361 -21.23 63.46 -12.43
CA MET A 361 -21.85 64.40 -11.47
C MET A 361 -21.38 65.84 -11.69
N GLN A 362 -20.10 66.06 -12.03
CA GLN A 362 -19.59 67.39 -12.37
C GLN A 362 -20.21 67.93 -13.67
N ILE A 363 -20.39 67.08 -14.68
CA ILE A 363 -21.08 67.45 -15.92
C ILE A 363 -22.54 67.83 -15.61
N GLU A 364 -23.25 67.04 -14.82
CA GLU A 364 -24.64 67.31 -14.42
C GLU A 364 -24.76 68.64 -13.64
N ASP A 365 -23.85 68.90 -12.69
CA ASP A 365 -23.79 70.16 -11.94
C ASP A 365 -23.53 71.36 -12.86
N LEU A 366 -22.59 71.24 -13.80
CA LEU A 366 -22.32 72.29 -14.80
C LEU A 366 -23.51 72.52 -15.73
N GLN A 367 -24.16 71.45 -16.19
CA GLN A 367 -25.38 71.55 -17.00
C GLN A 367 -26.52 72.21 -16.21
N GLN A 368 -26.67 71.89 -14.92
CA GLN A 368 -27.67 72.54 -14.06
C GLN A 368 -27.35 74.01 -13.90
N LYS A 369 -26.10 74.38 -13.61
CA LYS A 369 -25.67 75.78 -13.55
C LYS A 369 -25.93 76.52 -14.86
N ALA A 370 -25.69 75.89 -16.02
CA ALA A 370 -26.00 76.49 -17.31
C ALA A 370 -27.52 76.71 -17.49
N ARG A 371 -28.36 75.72 -17.12
CA ARG A 371 -29.83 75.86 -17.11
C ARG A 371 -30.30 76.95 -16.15
N ASP A 372 -29.69 77.06 -14.98
CA ASP A 372 -29.98 78.10 -14.00
C ASP A 372 -29.65 79.47 -14.59
N ILE A 373 -28.48 79.64 -15.24
CA ILE A 373 -28.10 80.90 -15.90
C ILE A 373 -29.09 81.29 -17.00
N VAL A 374 -29.52 80.34 -17.83
CA VAL A 374 -30.49 80.60 -18.91
C VAL A 374 -31.88 80.92 -18.34
N SER A 375 -32.30 80.23 -17.27
CA SER A 375 -33.59 80.46 -16.61
C SER A 375 -33.62 81.67 -15.69
N LEU A 376 -32.48 82.31 -15.41
CA LEU A 376 -32.42 83.59 -14.70
C LEU A 376 -33.11 84.68 -15.53
N ILE A 377 -34.39 84.91 -15.23
CA ILE A 377 -35.11 86.09 -15.72
C ILE A 377 -34.45 87.33 -15.10
N ILE A 378 -33.80 88.14 -15.94
CA ILE A 378 -33.22 89.40 -15.52
C ILE A 378 -34.37 90.39 -15.30
N SER A 379 -34.77 90.62 -14.05
CA SER A 379 -35.76 91.64 -13.71
C SER A 379 -35.29 93.04 -14.15
N LYS A 380 -36.22 93.96 -14.43
CA LYS A 380 -35.90 95.33 -14.86
C LYS A 380 -34.93 96.05 -13.89
N ASP A 381 -35.04 95.78 -12.59
CA ASP A 381 -34.11 96.31 -11.58
C ASP A 381 -32.69 95.81 -11.78
N ARG A 382 -32.51 94.53 -12.14
CA ARG A 382 -31.19 93.93 -12.43
C ARG A 382 -30.62 94.45 -13.75
N GLN A 383 -31.44 94.68 -14.77
CA GLN A 383 -31.00 95.30 -16.03
C GLN A 383 -30.55 96.75 -15.84
N LEU A 384 -31.24 97.52 -14.99
CA LEU A 384 -30.85 98.89 -14.67
C LEU A 384 -29.50 98.94 -13.94
N VAL A 385 -29.24 97.99 -13.03
CA VAL A 385 -27.93 97.87 -12.37
C VAL A 385 -26.82 97.52 -13.37
N ILE A 386 -27.04 96.56 -14.28
CA ILE A 386 -26.04 96.18 -15.29
C ILE A 386 -25.80 97.31 -16.30
N ARG A 387 -26.84 98.09 -16.66
CA ARG A 387 -26.76 99.17 -17.65
C ARG A 387 -26.20 100.47 -17.07
N ASN A 388 -26.53 100.81 -15.83
CA ASN A 388 -26.22 102.11 -15.24
C ASN A 388 -25.10 102.07 -14.20
N GLN A 389 -24.42 100.93 -14.01
CA GLN A 389 -23.21 100.89 -13.19
C GLN A 389 -22.06 100.26 -13.98
N GLY A 390 -21.19 101.13 -14.49
CA GLY A 390 -19.78 100.95 -14.25
C GLY A 390 -19.61 100.73 -12.76
N PHE A 391 -19.38 99.47 -12.39
CA PHE A 391 -19.19 99.03 -11.03
C PHE A 391 -17.82 99.46 -10.49
N ALA A 392 -17.73 100.74 -10.13
CA ALA A 392 -17.02 101.13 -8.92
C ALA A 392 -18.07 101.22 -7.79
N ALA A 393 -18.68 100.08 -7.42
CA ALA A 393 -19.31 99.78 -6.11
C ALA A 393 -20.36 98.63 -6.16
N THR A 394 -19.99 97.39 -6.54
CA THR A 394 -20.71 96.19 -6.07
C THR A 394 -19.85 95.48 -5.05
N ASN A 395 -19.86 96.01 -3.83
CA ASN A 395 -19.53 95.22 -2.66
C ASN A 395 -20.72 95.10 -1.70
N ARG A 396 -21.94 95.43 -2.16
CA ARG A 396 -23.13 95.41 -1.31
C ARG A 396 -24.38 94.70 -1.86
N PHE A 397 -24.45 94.38 -3.16
CA PHE A 397 -25.59 93.63 -3.73
C PHE A 397 -25.25 92.24 -4.29
N PHE A 398 -23.98 91.88 -4.51
CA PHE A 398 -23.60 90.50 -4.80
C PHE A 398 -23.77 89.54 -3.61
N LYS A 399 -24.08 90.05 -2.41
CA LYS A 399 -24.49 89.23 -1.26
C LYS A 399 -25.89 88.62 -1.39
N SER A 400 -26.74 89.07 -2.33
CA SER A 400 -28.07 88.46 -2.54
C SER A 400 -28.12 87.46 -3.70
N SER A 401 -27.15 87.48 -4.63
CA SER A 401 -26.96 86.39 -5.61
C SER A 401 -26.28 85.15 -5.00
N THR A 402 -25.68 85.32 -3.82
CA THR A 402 -25.33 84.22 -2.92
C THR A 402 -26.57 83.41 -2.51
N VAL A 403 -27.80 83.92 -2.64
CA VAL A 403 -29.01 83.17 -2.23
C VAL A 403 -29.42 82.10 -3.26
N ILE A 404 -29.03 82.22 -4.54
CA ILE A 404 -29.29 81.15 -5.53
C ILE A 404 -28.19 80.07 -5.50
N SER A 405 -27.00 80.38 -5.00
CA SER A 405 -25.99 79.38 -4.62
C SER A 405 -26.15 78.84 -3.17
N PHE A 406 -27.15 79.31 -2.41
CA PHE A 406 -27.48 78.80 -1.07
C PHE A 406 -28.83 78.08 -0.97
N LYS A 407 -29.55 77.86 -2.08
CA LYS A 407 -30.71 76.94 -2.12
C LYS A 407 -30.36 75.52 -2.60
N VAL A 408 -29.06 75.18 -2.69
CA VAL A 408 -28.54 73.80 -2.75
C VAL A 408 -27.57 73.57 -1.56
N LYS A 409 -27.92 74.10 -0.39
CA LYS A 409 -27.40 73.66 0.91
C LYS A 409 -28.56 73.08 1.71
N GLY A 410 -29.11 71.99 1.17
CA GLY A 410 -30.24 71.25 1.73
C GLY A 410 -30.21 69.78 1.36
N LEU A 411 -29.04 69.23 1.02
CA LEU A 411 -28.78 67.79 1.00
C LEU A 411 -27.41 67.56 1.62
N LYS A 412 -27.32 67.72 2.95
CA LYS A 412 -26.54 66.75 3.71
C LYS A 412 -27.23 65.42 3.42
N CYS A 413 -26.72 64.62 2.50
CA CYS A 413 -27.03 63.19 2.48
C CYS A 413 -26.15 62.55 3.56
N PRO A 414 -26.70 62.18 4.73
CA PRO A 414 -25.94 61.46 5.76
C PRO A 414 -25.67 60.01 5.32
N HIS A 415 -26.16 59.58 4.15
CA HIS A 415 -26.08 58.20 3.70
C HIS A 415 -24.74 57.76 3.09
N LEU A 416 -23.82 58.67 2.77
CA LEU A 416 -22.56 58.29 2.10
C LEU A 416 -21.44 57.78 3.02
N VAL A 417 -21.55 58.00 4.34
CA VAL A 417 -20.57 57.45 5.30
C VAL A 417 -21.05 56.11 5.88
N SER A 418 -22.36 55.95 6.10
CA SER A 418 -22.93 54.67 6.54
C SER A 418 -22.93 53.60 5.45
N HIS A 419 -23.14 53.95 4.17
CA HIS A 419 -23.00 53.00 3.06
C HIS A 419 -21.57 52.53 2.82
N ARG A 420 -20.54 53.31 3.18
CA ARG A 420 -19.16 52.85 3.05
C ARG A 420 -18.86 51.69 3.99
N ASN A 421 -19.36 51.74 5.23
CA ASN A 421 -19.17 50.66 6.20
C ASN A 421 -20.14 49.48 5.97
N ASN A 422 -21.40 49.73 5.58
CA ASN A 422 -22.36 48.66 5.30
C ASN A 422 -22.10 47.93 3.96
N ILE A 423 -21.52 48.58 2.96
CA ILE A 423 -21.13 47.90 1.71
C ILE A 423 -19.88 47.05 1.93
N ILE A 424 -18.91 47.51 2.73
CA ILE A 424 -17.73 46.70 3.09
C ILE A 424 -18.14 45.48 3.94
N SER A 425 -19.08 45.63 4.88
CA SER A 425 -19.55 44.49 5.70
C SER A 425 -20.48 43.53 4.96
N ALA A 426 -21.37 44.02 4.10
CA ALA A 426 -22.27 43.18 3.28
C ALA A 426 -21.57 42.53 2.08
N GLN A 427 -20.46 43.11 1.59
CA GLN A 427 -19.62 42.49 0.57
C GLN A 427 -18.64 41.48 1.16
N GLY A 428 -18.18 41.65 2.41
CA GLY A 428 -17.45 40.60 3.14
C GLY A 428 -18.25 39.30 3.22
N THR A 429 -19.55 39.39 3.52
CA THR A 429 -20.47 38.23 3.60
C THR A 429 -20.88 37.66 2.24
N LYS A 430 -20.98 38.48 1.18
CA LYS A 430 -21.23 38.00 -0.19
C LYS A 430 -20.01 37.35 -0.84
N ILE A 431 -18.82 37.84 -0.51
CA ILE A 431 -17.55 37.21 -0.89
C ILE A 431 -17.42 35.88 -0.13
N GLU A 432 -17.68 35.81 1.17
CA GLU A 432 -17.71 34.52 1.88
C GLU A 432 -18.73 33.51 1.30
N HIS A 433 -19.94 33.94 0.94
CA HIS A 433 -20.94 33.06 0.35
C HIS A 433 -20.60 32.60 -1.09
N SER A 434 -19.97 33.45 -1.90
CA SER A 434 -19.52 33.10 -3.25
C SER A 434 -18.29 32.19 -3.23
N TYR A 435 -17.45 32.28 -2.19
CA TYR A 435 -16.30 31.40 -1.99
C TYR A 435 -16.75 30.05 -1.39
N ARG A 436 -17.78 30.03 -0.53
CA ARG A 436 -18.38 28.79 0.00
C ARG A 436 -19.08 27.95 -1.08
N SER A 437 -19.59 28.58 -2.15
CA SER A 437 -20.15 27.89 -3.33
C SER A 437 -19.10 27.45 -4.36
N LEU A 438 -17.85 27.89 -4.24
CA LEU A 438 -16.71 27.45 -5.07
C LEU A 438 -15.78 26.48 -4.34
N THR A 439 -16.06 26.21 -3.06
CA THR A 439 -15.47 25.14 -2.26
C THR A 439 -16.58 24.17 -1.83
N GLU A 440 -17.24 23.54 -2.81
CA GLU A 440 -17.80 22.21 -2.53
C GLU A 440 -16.61 21.24 -2.47
N PRO A 441 -16.38 20.53 -1.35
CA PRO A 441 -15.49 19.40 -1.37
C PRO A 441 -16.13 18.33 -2.26
N CYS A 442 -15.35 17.71 -3.14
CA CYS A 442 -15.71 16.41 -3.70
C CYS A 442 -15.85 15.43 -2.54
N SER A 443 -17.08 15.28 -2.04
CA SER A 443 -17.48 14.17 -1.19
C SER A 443 -17.46 12.92 -2.07
N LEU A 444 -16.45 12.08 -1.88
CA LEU A 444 -16.55 10.65 -2.16
C LEU A 444 -17.70 10.09 -1.30
N PRO A 445 -18.51 9.15 -1.82
CA PRO A 445 -19.63 8.61 -1.08
C PRO A 445 -19.12 7.78 0.10
N PHE A 446 -19.41 8.28 1.30
CA PHE A 446 -19.37 7.50 2.54
C PHE A 446 -20.53 6.50 2.47
N VAL A 447 -20.21 5.22 2.44
CA VAL A 447 -21.19 4.14 2.62
C VAL A 447 -21.38 3.97 4.12
N ASP A 448 -22.59 4.24 4.61
CA ASP A 448 -22.95 3.98 6.01
C ASP A 448 -22.86 2.48 6.33
N PRO A 449 -22.31 2.11 7.50
CA PRO A 449 -22.46 0.77 8.03
C PRO A 449 -23.89 0.63 8.56
N VAL A 450 -24.66 -0.24 7.90
CA VAL A 450 -25.91 -0.75 8.45
C VAL A 450 -25.59 -1.51 9.73
N ALA A 451 -26.27 -1.11 10.81
CA ALA A 451 -26.33 -1.87 12.04
C ALA A 451 -26.97 -3.24 11.77
N GLU A 452 -26.21 -4.30 12.03
CA GLU A 452 -26.65 -5.58 12.59
C GLU A 452 -25.52 -6.22 13.40
#